data_AF-A0A0B7N2R8-F1
#
_entry.id   AF-A0A0B7N2R8-F1
#
_cell.length_a   1.000
_cell.length_b   1.000
_cell.length_c   1.000
_cell.angle_alpha   90.00
_cell.angle_beta   90.00
_cell.angle_gamma   90.00
#
_symmetry.space_group_name_H-M   'P 1'
#
loop_
_entity.id
_entity.type
_entity.pdbx_description
1 polymer ?
#
loop_
_entity_poly.entity_id
_entity_poly.type
_entity_poly.pdbx_seq_one_letter_code
_entity_poly.pdbx_strand_id
1 'polypeptide(L)'
;MNKTRLLTPFDERNIRPDILALARQVRQYLDTNTDAIVGSSTTFSDLLSVFGATEEDYILAVRSTLRNSKVLLAREPRDVLTNNYNPRILQLMGSNCDLQFVVNAYACCAYIVDYVNKTDKGMSEHSKAVLHQSLSNNESVKQVLSS
;
A
#
# COMPACT_ATOMS: atom_id res chain seq x y z
N MET A 1 5.50 11.52 13.07
CA MET A 1 6.49 12.04 12.10
C MET A 1 6.05 13.45 11.78
N ASN A 2 6.94 14.42 11.92
CA ASN A 2 6.51 15.80 12.11
C ASN A 2 6.26 16.57 10.81
N LYS A 3 6.58 15.99 9.65
CA LYS A 3 6.55 16.70 8.36
C LYS A 3 6.07 15.79 7.24
N THR A 4 5.25 16.31 6.33
CA THR A 4 4.90 15.61 5.09
C THR A 4 6.07 15.69 4.11
N ARG A 5 6.35 14.59 3.39
CA ARG A 5 7.48 14.50 2.46
C ARG A 5 7.07 13.79 1.16
N LEU A 6 7.58 14.26 0.02
CA LEU A 6 7.55 13.49 -1.23
C LEU A 6 8.75 12.53 -1.24
N LEU A 7 8.47 11.23 -1.31
CA LEU A 7 9.49 10.19 -1.38
C LEU A 7 9.56 9.63 -2.79
N THR A 8 10.77 9.46 -3.31
CA THR A 8 11.04 8.77 -4.57
C THR A 8 11.66 7.40 -4.29
N PRO A 9 11.38 6.38 -5.12
CA PRO A 9 12.02 5.07 -5.00
C PRO A 9 13.54 5.18 -5.15
N PHE A 10 14.28 4.15 -4.72
CA PHE A 10 15.70 4.06 -5.03
C PHE A 10 15.90 3.72 -6.50
N ASP A 11 16.93 4.31 -7.11
CA ASP A 11 17.51 3.75 -8.32
C ASP A 11 18.14 2.40 -7.94
N GLU A 12 17.69 1.31 -8.56
CA GLU A 12 17.78 -0.10 -8.14
C GLU A 12 19.17 -0.65 -7.75
N ARG A 13 20.23 0.17 -7.79
CA ARG A 13 21.62 -0.26 -7.77
C ARG A 13 22.25 -0.42 -6.38
N ASN A 14 21.69 0.14 -5.29
CA ASN A 14 22.36 0.14 -3.97
C ASN A 14 21.42 0.26 -2.76
N ILE A 15 20.46 -0.66 -2.60
CA ILE A 15 19.68 -0.70 -1.35
C ILE A 15 20.48 -1.48 -0.30
N ARG A 16 20.83 -0.84 0.83
CA ARG A 16 21.57 -1.51 1.90
C ARG A 16 20.70 -2.60 2.56
N PRO A 17 21.24 -3.80 2.86
CA PRO A 17 20.48 -4.89 3.48
C PRO A 17 19.88 -4.57 4.85
N ASP A 18 20.57 -3.76 5.65
CA ASP A 18 20.10 -3.26 6.95
C ASP A 18 18.82 -2.42 6.82
N ILE A 19 18.72 -1.57 5.80
CA ILE A 19 17.54 -0.75 5.54
C ILE A 19 16.32 -1.60 5.16
N LEU A 20 16.55 -2.66 4.36
CA LEU A 20 15.48 -3.61 4.01
C LEU A 20 15.02 -4.41 5.23
N ALA A 21 15.95 -4.80 6.10
CA ALA A 21 15.62 -5.47 7.35
C ALA A 21 14.81 -4.57 8.27
N LEU A 22 15.22 -3.30 8.43
CA LEU A 22 14.48 -2.29 9.20
C LEU A 22 13.05 -2.11 8.67
N ALA A 23 12.87 -1.99 7.34
CA ALA A 23 11.55 -1.86 6.73
C ALA A 23 10.62 -3.03 7.08
N ARG A 24 11.16 -4.26 7.08
CA ARG A 24 10.42 -5.48 7.46
C ARG A 24 10.10 -5.50 8.94
N GLN A 25 11.05 -5.16 9.80
CA GLN A 25 10.87 -5.12 11.26
C GLN A 25 9.81 -4.10 11.65
N VAL A 26 9.89 -2.88 11.11
CA VAL A 26 8.90 -1.83 11.34
C VAL A 26 7.51 -2.31 10.92
N ARG A 27 7.38 -2.89 9.72
CA ARG A 27 6.09 -3.42 9.26
C ARG A 27 5.53 -4.50 10.19
N GLN A 28 6.34 -5.49 10.54
CA GLN A 28 5.93 -6.57 11.44
C GLN A 28 5.52 -6.06 12.83
N TYR A 29 6.26 -5.09 13.36
CA TYR A 29 5.94 -4.48 14.64
C TYR A 29 4.61 -3.73 14.59
N LEU A 30 4.37 -2.94 13.54
CA LEU A 30 3.11 -2.24 13.35
C LEU A 30 1.95 -3.24 13.25
N ASP A 31 2.08 -4.29 12.43
CA ASP A 31 1.04 -5.31 12.26
C ASP A 31 0.73 -6.03 13.58
N THR A 32 1.76 -6.39 14.36
CA THR A 32 1.61 -7.15 15.62
C THR A 32 1.09 -6.31 16.78
N ASN A 33 1.40 -5.01 16.82
CA ASN A 33 1.09 -4.12 17.95
C ASN A 33 0.01 -3.09 17.62
N THR A 34 -0.74 -3.29 16.53
CA THR A 34 -1.73 -2.33 16.02
C THR A 34 -2.66 -1.79 17.12
N ASP A 35 -3.32 -2.67 17.88
CA ASP A 35 -4.32 -2.28 18.88
C ASP A 35 -3.70 -1.46 20.03
N ALA A 36 -2.50 -1.86 20.48
CA ALA A 36 -1.76 -1.15 21.52
C ALA A 36 -1.34 0.24 21.05
N ILE A 37 -0.87 0.36 19.80
CA ILE A 37 -0.41 1.62 19.21
C ILE A 37 -1.58 2.60 19.05
N VAL A 38 -2.72 2.15 18.54
CA VAL A 38 -3.90 3.00 18.31
C VAL A 38 -4.45 3.57 19.62
N GLY A 39 -4.43 2.78 20.70
CA GLY A 39 -4.84 3.22 22.03
C GLY A 39 -3.80 4.06 22.79
N SER A 40 -2.58 4.17 22.28
CA SER A 40 -1.46 4.82 22.96
C SER A 40 -1.27 6.29 22.56
N SER A 41 -0.50 7.01 23.38
CA SER A 41 0.07 8.32 23.04
C SER A 41 1.52 8.21 22.57
N THR A 42 1.94 7.06 22.03
CA THR A 42 3.30 6.83 21.53
C THR A 42 3.61 7.81 20.41
N THR A 43 4.71 8.54 20.55
CA THR A 43 5.18 9.47 19.51
C THR A 43 5.98 8.74 18.46
N PHE A 44 6.18 9.39 17.31
CA PHE A 44 7.08 8.86 16.30
C PHE A 44 8.53 8.68 16.79
N SER A 45 9.02 9.54 17.69
CA SER A 45 10.36 9.36 18.27
C SER A 45 10.43 8.11 19.14
N ASP A 46 9.37 7.83 19.91
CA ASP A 46 9.27 6.63 20.72
C ASP A 46 9.26 5.38 19.83
N LEU A 47 8.50 5.42 18.72
CA LEU A 47 8.50 4.33 17.73
C LEU A 47 9.90 4.06 17.18
N LEU A 48 10.65 5.11 16.80
CA LEU A 48 12.01 4.95 16.27
C LEU A 48 12.98 4.38 17.31
N SER A 49 12.79 4.73 18.59
CA SER A 49 13.63 4.25 19.69
C SER A 49 13.55 2.73 19.87
N VAL A 50 12.41 2.11 19.56
CA VAL A 50 12.23 0.63 19.59
C VAL A 50 13.21 -0.08 18.68
N PHE A 51 13.57 0.54 17.55
CA PHE A 51 14.46 -0.04 16.54
C PHE A 51 15.89 0.51 16.62
N GLY A 52 16.17 1.47 17.53
CA GLY A 52 17.44 2.19 17.55
C GLY A 52 17.74 2.91 16.24
N ALA A 53 16.71 3.36 15.51
CA ALA A 53 16.83 3.94 14.18
C ALA A 53 16.65 5.47 14.19
N THR A 54 17.23 6.16 13.23
CA THR A 54 16.99 7.60 13.02
C THR A 54 15.77 7.83 12.11
N GLU A 55 15.26 9.07 12.07
CA GLU A 55 14.23 9.44 11.08
C GLU A 55 14.73 9.22 9.65
N GLU A 56 16.03 9.45 9.40
CA GLU A 56 16.64 9.21 8.09
C GLU A 56 16.63 7.73 7.72
N ASP A 57 17.02 6.84 8.64
CA ASP A 57 16.97 5.39 8.43
C ASP A 57 15.54 4.92 8.16
N TYR A 58 14.56 5.45 8.88
CA TYR A 58 13.15 5.16 8.64
C TYR A 58 12.70 5.63 7.25
N ILE A 59 13.08 6.85 6.83
CA ILE A 59 12.76 7.36 5.49
C ILE A 59 13.41 6.49 4.42
N LEU A 60 14.66 6.08 4.60
CA LEU A 60 15.34 5.15 3.68
C LEU A 60 14.62 3.78 3.66
N ALA A 61 14.19 3.28 4.81
CA ALA A 61 13.42 2.03 4.92
C ALA A 61 12.10 2.14 4.16
N VAL A 62 11.33 3.22 4.33
CA VAL A 62 10.09 3.44 3.56
C VAL A 62 10.40 3.52 2.06
N ARG A 63 11.41 4.31 1.65
CA ARG A 63 11.81 4.44 0.24
C ARG A 63 12.20 3.10 -0.39
N SER A 64 12.79 2.19 0.38
CA SER A 64 13.17 0.84 -0.10
C SER A 64 11.98 -0.02 -0.51
N THR A 65 10.78 0.32 -0.03
CA THR A 65 9.54 -0.40 -0.35
C THR A 65 8.77 0.21 -1.54
N LEU A 66 9.16 1.42 -1.98
CA LEU A 66 8.43 2.14 -3.01
C LEU A 66 8.83 1.66 -4.41
N ARG A 67 7.82 1.48 -5.26
CA ARG A 67 8.00 1.27 -6.72
C ARG A 67 7.82 2.56 -7.52
N ASN A 68 7.10 3.51 -6.95
CA ASN A 68 6.77 4.80 -7.56
C ASN A 68 6.89 5.88 -6.48
N SER A 69 7.07 7.13 -6.90
CA SER A 69 7.06 8.26 -5.98
C SER A 69 5.74 8.29 -5.18
N LYS A 70 5.81 8.67 -3.91
CA LYS A 70 4.64 8.73 -3.03
C LYS A 70 4.79 9.83 -2.00
N VAL A 71 3.69 10.51 -1.69
CA VAL A 71 3.65 11.48 -0.59
C VAL A 71 3.45 10.73 0.71
N LEU A 72 4.41 10.83 1.63
CA LEU A 72 4.31 10.35 3.00
C LEU A 72 3.83 11.50 3.89
N LEU A 73 2.64 11.35 4.48
CA LEU A 73 2.05 12.39 5.32
C LEU A 73 2.68 12.44 6.71
N ALA A 74 2.70 13.64 7.31
CA ALA A 74 2.93 13.80 8.74
C ALA A 74 1.81 13.10 9.53
N ARG A 75 2.18 12.11 10.35
CA ARG A 75 1.26 11.26 11.13
C ARG A 75 1.94 10.76 12.39
N GLU A 76 1.18 10.54 13.44
CA GLU A 76 1.64 9.82 14.62
C GLU A 76 1.34 8.31 14.49
N PRO A 77 2.07 7.45 15.23
CA PRO A 77 1.85 6.00 15.19
C PRO A 77 0.38 5.58 15.37
N ARG A 78 -0.36 6.26 16.25
CA ARG A 78 -1.80 6.00 16.48
C ARG A 78 -2.67 6.17 15.22
N ASP A 79 -2.21 6.94 14.23
CA ASP A 79 -2.95 7.21 13.00
C ASP A 79 -2.74 6.10 11.94
N VAL A 80 -2.11 4.98 12.30
CA VAL A 80 -1.76 3.87 11.38
C VAL A 80 -2.97 3.29 10.65
N LEU A 81 -4.14 3.24 11.32
CA LEU A 81 -5.39 2.75 10.73
C LEU A 81 -6.25 3.83 10.08
N THR A 82 -5.77 5.09 10.04
CA THR A 82 -6.53 6.19 9.45
C THR A 82 -6.20 6.33 7.97
N ASN A 83 -7.20 6.17 7.09
CA ASN A 83 -7.02 6.45 5.67
C ASN A 83 -6.70 7.93 5.43
N ASN A 84 -6.11 8.24 4.27
CA ASN A 84 -5.91 9.63 3.88
C ASN A 84 -7.27 10.28 3.57
N TYR A 85 -7.62 11.33 4.30
CA TYR A 85 -8.89 12.04 4.10
C TYR A 85 -8.67 13.55 4.00
N ASN A 86 -9.68 14.23 3.44
CA ASN A 86 -9.80 15.68 3.54
C ASN A 86 -10.96 15.98 4.51
N PRO A 87 -10.75 16.74 5.60
CA PRO A 87 -11.79 16.99 6.60
C PRO A 87 -13.08 17.58 6.02
N ARG A 88 -12.97 18.48 5.03
CA ARG A 88 -14.14 19.09 4.38
C ARG A 88 -14.90 18.09 3.52
N ILE A 89 -14.18 17.28 2.73
CA ILE A 89 -14.80 16.24 1.89
C ILE A 89 -15.48 15.20 2.79
N LEU A 90 -14.82 14.77 3.86
CA LEU A 90 -15.36 13.83 4.82
C LEU A 90 -16.64 14.38 5.48
N GLN A 91 -16.65 15.65 5.88
CA GLN A 91 -17.84 16.30 6.47
C GLN A 91 -18.99 16.43 5.47
N LEU A 92 -18.68 16.72 4.20
CA LEU A 92 -19.69 16.86 3.14
C LEU A 92 -20.28 15.51 2.71
N MET A 93 -19.45 14.48 2.60
CA MET A 93 -19.86 13.17 2.10
C MET A 93 -20.35 12.21 3.19
N GLY A 94 -19.86 12.36 4.43
CA GLY A 94 -20.20 11.47 5.54
C GLY A 94 -19.70 10.02 5.36
N SER A 95 -18.78 9.78 4.45
CA SER A 95 -18.27 8.44 4.12
C SER A 95 -16.75 8.36 4.19
N ASN A 96 -16.20 7.15 4.39
CA ASN A 96 -14.76 6.93 4.37
C ASN A 96 -14.15 7.49 3.06
N CYS A 97 -13.07 8.25 3.20
CA CYS A 97 -12.34 8.84 2.09
C CYS A 97 -10.97 8.16 2.00
N ASP A 98 -10.64 7.63 0.84
CA ASP A 98 -9.30 7.11 0.54
C ASP A 98 -8.66 7.96 -0.56
N LEU A 99 -8.01 9.06 -0.15
CA LEU A 99 -7.44 10.05 -1.06
C LEU A 99 -5.93 9.85 -1.24
N GLN A 100 -5.45 9.99 -2.46
CA GLN A 100 -4.01 9.94 -2.74
C GLN A 100 -3.58 11.10 -3.64
N PHE A 101 -2.42 11.67 -3.34
CA PHE A 101 -1.81 12.69 -4.20
C PHE A 101 -1.40 12.07 -5.54
N VAL A 102 -1.73 12.76 -6.62
CA VAL A 102 -1.26 12.44 -7.97
C VAL A 102 0.13 13.05 -8.15
N VAL A 103 1.15 12.19 -8.18
CA VAL A 103 2.55 12.60 -8.39
C VAL A 103 3.08 12.28 -9.80
N ASN A 104 2.31 11.51 -10.58
CA ASN A 104 2.62 11.15 -11.96
C ASN A 104 1.31 11.08 -12.76
N ALA A 105 1.18 11.90 -13.80
CA ALA A 105 -0.01 11.97 -14.63
C ALA A 105 -0.29 10.64 -15.36
N TYR A 106 0.76 9.96 -15.86
CA TYR A 106 0.62 8.65 -16.49
C TYR A 106 0.07 7.62 -15.51
N ALA A 107 0.60 7.58 -14.28
CA ALA A 107 0.11 6.67 -13.25
C ALA A 107 -1.37 6.93 -12.90
N CYS A 108 -1.81 8.20 -12.93
CA CYS A 108 -3.21 8.56 -12.76
C CYS A 108 -4.08 8.01 -13.91
N CYS A 109 -3.67 8.24 -15.16
CA CYS A 109 -4.39 7.72 -16.32
C CYS A 109 -4.46 6.18 -16.30
N ALA A 110 -3.35 5.50 -16.01
CA ALA A 110 -3.30 4.04 -15.89
C ALA A 110 -4.25 3.55 -14.78
N TYR A 111 -4.26 4.21 -13.62
CA TYR A 111 -5.19 3.89 -12.53
C TYR A 111 -6.66 4.05 -12.93
N ILE A 112 -7.02 5.12 -13.64
CA ILE A 112 -8.39 5.34 -14.14
C ILE A 112 -8.79 4.22 -15.11
N VAL A 113 -7.90 3.88 -16.05
CA VAL A 113 -8.14 2.80 -17.02
C VAL A 113 -8.31 1.45 -16.32
N ASP A 114 -7.43 1.12 -15.36
CA ASP A 114 -7.53 -0.10 -14.55
C ASP A 114 -8.84 -0.16 -13.77
N TYR A 115 -9.30 0.99 -13.27
CA TYR A 115 -10.55 1.07 -12.50
C TYR A 115 -11.77 0.86 -13.40
N VAL A 116 -11.83 1.51 -14.56
CA VAL A 116 -12.90 1.31 -15.54
C VAL A 116 -12.98 -0.15 -15.99
N ASN A 117 -11.82 -0.78 -16.21
CA ASN A 117 -11.73 -2.18 -16.65
C ASN A 117 -11.78 -3.20 -15.51
N LYS A 118 -12.04 -2.78 -14.26
CA LYS A 118 -11.98 -3.67 -13.07
C LYS A 118 -12.94 -4.86 -13.18
N THR A 119 -14.15 -4.64 -13.70
CA THR A 119 -15.17 -5.67 -13.89
C THR A 119 -14.75 -6.67 -14.98
N ASP A 120 -14.25 -6.16 -16.10
CA ASP A 120 -13.83 -6.97 -17.25
C ASP A 120 -12.63 -7.85 -16.92
N LYS A 121 -11.73 -7.36 -16.06
CA LYS A 121 -10.60 -8.14 -15.57
C LYS A 121 -11.05 -9.42 -14.85
N GLY A 122 -12.08 -9.34 -14.00
CA GLY A 122 -12.63 -10.51 -13.30
C GLY A 122 -13.20 -11.56 -14.27
N MET A 123 -13.94 -11.10 -15.28
CA MET A 123 -14.49 -11.97 -16.32
C MET A 123 -13.39 -12.62 -17.16
N SER A 124 -12.35 -11.86 -17.53
CA SER A 124 -11.21 -12.37 -18.29
C SER A 124 -10.46 -13.46 -17.54
N GLU A 125 -10.18 -13.27 -16.25
CA GLU A 125 -9.49 -14.28 -15.42
C GLU A 125 -10.35 -15.53 -15.23
N HIS A 126 -11.67 -15.39 -15.04
CA HIS A 126 -12.57 -16.54 -14.99
C HIS A 126 -12.58 -17.33 -16.30
N SER A 127 -12.69 -16.66 -17.45
CA SER A 127 -12.63 -17.32 -18.75
C SER A 127 -11.29 -18.02 -18.99
N LYS A 128 -10.16 -17.43 -18.58
CA LYS A 128 -8.84 -18.08 -18.65
C LYS A 128 -8.78 -19.32 -17.76
N ALA A 129 -9.33 -19.27 -16.55
CA ALA A 129 -9.35 -20.41 -15.64
C ALA A 129 -10.20 -21.57 -16.20
N VAL A 130 -11.38 -21.26 -16.73
CA VAL A 130 -12.25 -22.25 -17.40
C VAL A 130 -11.55 -22.88 -18.60
N LEU A 131 -10.87 -22.07 -19.43
CA LEU A 131 -10.11 -22.57 -20.56
C LEU A 131 -8.95 -23.49 -20.10
N HIS A 132 -8.22 -23.07 -19.07
CA HIS A 132 -7.13 -23.87 -18.51
C HIS A 132 -7.63 -25.21 -17.96
N GLN A 133 -8.77 -25.22 -17.26
CA GLN A 133 -9.39 -26.44 -16.74
C GLN A 133 -9.93 -27.35 -17.86
N SER A 134 -10.51 -26.78 -18.91
CA SER A 134 -10.96 -27.51 -20.10
C SER A 134 -9.78 -28.22 -20.78
N LEU A 135 -8.64 -27.52 -20.92
CA LEU A 135 -7.42 -28.09 -21.49
C LEU A 135 -6.80 -29.17 -20.57
N SER A 136 -6.78 -28.97 -19.25
CA SER A 136 -6.20 -29.94 -18.31
C SER A 136 -7.03 -31.22 -18.19
N ASN A 137 -8.35 -31.09 -18.20
CA ASN A 137 -9.28 -32.21 -18.05
C ASN A 137 -9.60 -32.89 -19.39
N ASN A 138 -9.17 -32.30 -20.51
CA ASN A 138 -9.54 -32.70 -21.88
C ASN A 138 -11.07 -32.76 -22.07
N GLU A 139 -11.77 -31.83 -21.43
CA GLU A 139 -13.23 -31.67 -21.45
C GLU A 139 -13.60 -30.43 -22.26
N SER A 140 -14.80 -30.38 -22.81
CA SER A 140 -15.27 -29.18 -23.49
C SER A 140 -15.54 -28.04 -22.49
N VAL A 141 -15.32 -26.79 -22.93
CA VAL A 141 -15.60 -25.58 -22.13
C VAL A 141 -17.03 -25.58 -21.57
N LYS A 142 -18.00 -26.10 -22.32
CA LYS A 142 -19.40 -26.21 -21.88
C LYS A 142 -19.57 -27.14 -20.68
N GLN A 143 -18.84 -28.25 -20.64
CA GLN A 143 -18.87 -29.20 -19.52
C GLN A 143 -18.31 -28.57 -18.25
N VAL A 144 -17.16 -27.89 -18.37
CA VAL A 144 -16.52 -27.19 -17.24
C VAL A 144 -17.42 -26.09 -16.67
N LEU A 145 -18.11 -25.34 -17.51
CA LEU A 145 -19.05 -24.29 -17.08
C LEU A 145 -20.34 -24.84 -16.45
N SER A 146 -20.70 -26.09 -16.73
CA SER A 146 -21.89 -26.75 -16.18
C SER A 146 -21.63 -27.60 -14.93
N SER A 147 -20.36 -27.67 -14.50
CA SER A 147 -19.90 -28.40 -13.31
C SER A 147 -20.09 -27.56 -12.04
#